data_AF-A0A1M5BQ64-F1
#
_entry.id   AF-A0A1M5BQ64-F1
#
_cell.length_a   1.000
_cell.length_b   1.000
_cell.length_c   1.000
_cell.angle_alpha   90.00
_cell.angle_beta   90.00
_cell.angle_gamma   90.00
#
_symmetry.space_group_name_H-M   'P 1'
#
loop_
_entity.id
_entity.type
_entity.pdbx_description
1 polymer ?
#
loop_
_entity_poly.entity_id
_entity_poly.type
_entity_poly.pdbx_seq_one_letter_code
_entity_poly.pdbx_strand_id
1 'polypeptide(L)' 'MARRTPNPPGIFVLDDGMGLVAKRLEHIPNSDPPAVRVISDNPVYSPYERTADEIHTVGRIRWFAREI' A
#
# COMPACT_ATOMS: atom_id res chain seq x y z
N MET A 1 -3.40 -18.38 17.42
CA MET A 1 -4.39 -18.48 16.33
C MET A 1 -3.84 -17.75 15.12
N ALA A 2 -3.48 -18.46 14.05
CA ALA A 2 -2.90 -17.86 12.86
C ALA A 2 -3.99 -17.06 12.11
N ARG A 3 -3.78 -15.76 11.92
CA ARG A 3 -4.63 -14.90 11.09
C ARG A 3 -4.53 -15.39 9.63
N ARG A 4 -5.43 -16.30 9.22
CA ARG A 4 -5.63 -16.75 7.82
C ARG A 4 -6.48 -15.76 7.04
N THR A 5 -6.27 -14.46 7.24
CA THR A 5 -6.94 -13.44 6.44
C THR A 5 -5.85 -12.81 5.59
N PRO A 6 -5.82 -13.03 4.26
CA PRO A 6 -4.99 -12.20 3.41
C PRO A 6 -5.38 -10.76 3.74
N ASN A 7 -4.42 -9.93 4.15
CA ASN A 7 -4.71 -8.53 4.49
C ASN A 7 -5.45 -7.93 3.29
N PRO A 8 -6.74 -7.57 3.42
CA PRO A 8 -7.52 -7.19 2.26
C PRO A 8 -6.89 -5.93 1.66
N PRO A 9 -6.84 -5.82 0.32
CA PRO A 9 -6.34 -4.62 -0.35
C PRO A 9 -7.01 -3.38 0.25
N GLY A 10 -6.23 -2.33 0.44
CA GLY A 10 -6.68 -1.17 1.22
C GLY A 10 -5.74 0.01 1.09
N ILE A 11 -6.16 1.14 1.65
CA ILE A 11 -5.35 2.36 1.64
C ILE A 11 -4.48 2.38 2.89
N PHE A 12 -3.19 2.61 2.70
CA PHE A 12 -2.20 2.68 3.75
C PHE A 12 -1.42 3.99 3.63
N VAL A 13 -0.91 4.46 4.77
CA VAL A 13 0.15 5.46 4.80
C VAL A 13 1.48 4.70 4.78
N LEU A 14 2.34 5.04 3.85
CA LEU A 14 3.68 4.47 3.69
C LEU A 14 4.72 5.57 3.49
N ASP A 15 5.95 5.28 3.88
CA ASP A 15 7.14 6.00 3.44
C ASP A 15 7.79 5.19 2.30
N ASP A 16 7.92 5.79 1.11
CA ASP A 16 8.52 5.18 -0.08
C ASP A 16 9.97 5.62 -0.32
N GLY A 17 10.60 6.26 0.67
CA GLY A 17 11.95 6.82 0.58
C GLY A 17 12.00 8.24 0.01
N MET A 18 10.92 8.73 -0.62
CA MET A 18 10.77 10.14 -0.99
C MET A 18 9.87 10.90 -0.02
N GLY A 19 8.95 10.22 0.65
CA GLY A 19 8.20 10.76 1.78
C GLY A 19 6.94 9.96 2.11
N LEU A 20 6.13 10.53 3.01
CA LEU A 20 4.87 9.93 3.42
C LEU A 20 3.79 10.09 2.35
N VAL A 21 3.24 8.97 1.89
CA VAL A 21 2.17 8.93 0.89
C VAL A 21 1.03 8.02 1.33
N ALA A 22 -0.20 8.38 0.96
CA ALA A 22 -1.39 7.55 1.13
C ALA A 22 -1.74 6.88 -0.21
N LYS A 23 -1.58 5.55 -0.28
CA LYS A 23 -1.85 4.78 -1.51
C LYS A 23 -2.53 3.46 -1.20
N ARG A 24 -3.15 2.89 -2.22
CA ARG A 24 -3.72 1.55 -2.13
C ARG A 24 -2.62 0.52 -2.35
N LEU A 25 -2.51 -0.43 -1.43
CA LEU A 25 -1.56 -1.52 -1.53
C LEU A 25 -2.26 -2.82 -1.92
N GLU A 26 -1.66 -3.51 -2.89
CA GLU A 26 -2.00 -4.87 -3.30
C GLU A 26 -0.76 -5.75 -3.15
N HIS A 27 -0.87 -6.88 -2.46
CA HIS A 27 0.24 -7.83 -2.34
C HIS A 27 0.39 -8.62 -3.64
N ILE A 28 1.63 -8.76 -4.13
CA ILE A 28 1.93 -9.58 -5.30
C ILE A 28 2.18 -11.02 -4.83
N PRO A 29 1.30 -11.99 -5.15
CA PRO A 29 1.48 -13.35 -4.68
C PRO A 29 2.74 -14.00 -5.27
N ASN A 30 3.46 -14.76 -4.45
CA ASN A 30 4.64 -15.54 -4.86
C ASN A 30 5.81 -14.70 -5.42
N SER A 31 5.89 -13.42 -5.08
CA SER A 31 7.05 -12.58 -5.39
C SER A 31 8.23 -12.94 -4.47
N ASP A 32 9.44 -13.01 -5.04
CA ASP A 32 10.69 -13.16 -4.31
C ASP A 32 11.71 -12.13 -4.82
N PRO A 33 12.07 -11.10 -4.04
CA PRO A 33 11.63 -10.82 -2.66
C PRO A 33 10.14 -10.43 -2.58
N PRO A 34 9.51 -10.51 -1.38
CA PRO A 34 8.12 -10.08 -1.17
C PRO A 34 7.87 -8.67 -1.70
N ALA A 35 6.85 -8.48 -2.52
CA ALA A 35 6.56 -7.23 -3.20
C ALA A 35 5.09 -6.83 -3.09
N VAL A 36 4.87 -5.52 -3.21
CA VAL A 36 3.55 -4.92 -3.27
C VAL A 36 3.43 -4.02 -4.49
N ARG A 37 2.22 -3.96 -5.02
CA ARG A 37 1.82 -2.96 -6.01
C ARG A 37 1.21 -1.77 -5.29
N VAL A 38 1.82 -0.61 -5.50
CA VAL A 38 1.36 0.69 -5.01
C VAL A 38 0.49 1.33 -6.08
N ILE A 39 -0.79 1.51 -5.74
CA ILE A 39 -1.82 1.98 -6.66
C ILE A 39 -2.29 3.35 -6.21
N SER A 40 -2.31 4.30 -7.15
CA SER A 40 -2.95 5.60 -6.97
C SER A 40 -4.42 5.48 -7.34
N ASP A 41 -5.33 5.97 -6.49
CA ASP A 41 -6.75 6.10 -6.83
C ASP A 41 -7.01 7.27 -7.83
N ASN A 42 -5.94 7.92 -8.32
CA ASN A 42 -5.98 8.85 -9.44
C ASN A 42 -5.46 8.15 -10.72
N PRO A 43 -6.29 7.98 -11.76
CA PRO A 43 -5.95 7.20 -12.96
C PRO A 43 -4.86 7.83 -13.84
N VAL A 44 -4.50 9.11 -13.61
CA VAL A 44 -3.38 9.77 -14.31
C VAL A 44 -2.04 9.11 -13.97
N TYR A 45 -1.94 8.47 -12.79
CA TYR A 45 -0.71 7.85 -12.31
C TYR A 45 -0.79 6.34 -12.47
N SER A 46 0.18 5.76 -13.19
CA SER A 46 0.32 4.31 -13.29
C SER A 46 0.70 3.70 -11.94
N PRO A 47 0.19 2.51 -11.60
CA PRO A 47 0.68 1.73 -10.48
C PRO A 47 2.17 1.39 -10.65
N TYR A 48 2.87 1.26 -9.54
CA TYR A 48 4.27 0.84 -9.52
C TYR A 48 4.48 -0.25 -8.47
N GLU A 49 5.56 -1.02 -8.63
CA GLU A 49 5.90 -2.11 -7.73
C GLU A 49 7.09 -1.70 -6.84
N ARG A 50 7.02 -2.14 -5.59
CA ARG A 50 8.11 -2.02 -4.62
C ARG A 50 8.22 -3.30 -3.84
N THR A 51 9.44 -3.65 -3.47
CA THR A 51 9.69 -4.70 -2.51
C THR A 51 9.21 -4.25 -1.13
N ALA A 52 8.90 -5.21 -0.25
CA ALA A 52 8.45 -4.93 1.10
C ALA A 52 9.52 -4.19 1.93
N ASP A 53 10.80 -4.35 1.58
CA ASP A 53 11.92 -3.71 2.28
C ASP A 53 12.14 -2.25 1.85
N GLU A 54 11.70 -1.88 0.64
CA GLU A 54 11.79 -0.50 0.13
C GLU A 54 10.71 0.43 0.71
N ILE A 55 9.68 -0.13 1.36
CA ILE A 55 8.56 0.65 1.90
C ILE A 55 8.44 0.46 3.41
N HIS A 56 8.21 1.57 4.11
CA HIS A 56 7.85 1.51 5.52
C HIS A 56 6.36 1.81 5.69
N THR A 57 5.57 0.80 6.03
CA THR A 57 4.12 0.97 6.26
C THR A 57 3.88 1.57 7.64
N VAL A 58 3.37 2.80 7.69
CA VAL A 58 3.02 3.49 8.95
C VAL A 58 1.71 2.94 9.52
N GLY A 59 0.71 2.69 8.67
CA GLY A 59 -0.57 2.16 9.12
C GLY A 59 -1.67 2.14 8.07
N ARG A 60 -2.79 1.47 8.39
CA ARG A 60 -3.96 1.38 7.52
C ARG A 60 -4.90 2.55 7.73
N ILE A 61 -5.33 3.20 6.65
CA ILE A 61 -6.35 4.25 6.70
C ILE A 61 -7.73 3.59 6.88
N ARG A 62 -8.51 4.09 7.84
CA ARG A 62 -9.85 3.58 8.18
C ARG A 62 -10.97 4.55 7.86
N TRP A 63 -10.67 5.85 7.82
CA TRP A 63 -11.61 6.91 7.53
C TRP A 63 -10.87 8.09 6.90
N PHE A 64 -11.61 8.93 6.17
CA PHE A 64 -11.15 10.24 5.74
C PHE A 64 -12.35 11.20 5.82
N ALA A 65 -12.08 12.50 5.99
CA ALA A 65 -13.08 13.55 5.82
C ALA A 65 -12.55 14.59 4.83
N ARG A 66 -13.49 15.32 4.23
CA ARG A 66 -13.22 16.45 3.37
C ARG A 66 -14.12 17.59 3.78
N GLU A 67 -13.57 18.79 3.80
CA GLU A 67 -14.37 20.02 3.76
C GLU A 67 -14.84 20.23 2.31
N ILE A 68 -16.08 20.65 2.13
CA ILE A 68 -16.70 20.90 0.81
C ILE A 68 -16.93 22.40 0.68
#